data_AF-A0A7S0Z249-F1
#
_entry.id   AF-A0A7S0Z249-F1
#
_cell.length_a   1.000
_cell.length_b   1.000
_cell.length_c   1.000
_cell.angle_alpha   90.00
_cell.angle_beta   90.00
_cell.angle_gamma   90.00
#
_symmetry.space_group_name_H-M   'P 1'
#
loop_
_entity.id
_entity.type
_entity.pdbx_description
1 polymer ?
#
loop_
_entity_poly.entity_id
_entity_poly.type
_entity_poly.pdbx_seq_one_letter_code
_entity_poly.pdbx_strand_id
1 'polypeptide(L)'
;SYSPSVGLHSEGESLCLNFGQQPFKFRLDDMVREERDKLHQAISRIPMDASLVNAVVRDYLEHYACHKALAAFPSLDDSSTAPSPSPAASSIAVRKEIRELLVEGRVEEACHRIDADFPSLLSCNPRARAYVRCQEFIEHLRE
;
A
#
# COMPACT_ATOMS: atom_id res chain seq x y z
N SER A 1 18.41 -34.58 7.61
CA SER A 1 17.63 -34.86 6.39
C SER A 1 16.84 -36.14 6.57
N TYR A 2 15.57 -36.12 6.20
CA TYR A 2 14.76 -37.34 6.11
C TYR A 2 14.71 -37.76 4.64
N SER A 3 14.92 -39.05 4.37
CA SER A 3 14.83 -39.64 3.02
C SER A 3 13.69 -40.65 3.01
N PRO A 4 12.81 -40.63 1.99
CA PRO A 4 11.78 -41.64 1.85
C PRO A 4 12.43 -43.00 1.55
N SER A 5 12.03 -44.04 2.29
CA SER A 5 12.55 -45.40 2.15
C SER A 5 11.40 -46.40 2.00
N VAL A 6 11.55 -47.37 1.11
CA VAL A 6 10.61 -48.48 0.89
C VAL A 6 11.41 -49.78 0.84
N GLY A 7 10.90 -50.82 1.50
CA GLY A 7 11.44 -52.19 1.42
C GLY A 7 10.48 -53.08 0.62
N LEU A 8 11.03 -53.89 -0.29
CA LEU A 8 10.31 -54.93 -1.03
C LEU A 8 10.57 -56.28 -0.39
N HIS A 9 9.59 -57.19 -0.43
CA HIS A 9 9.69 -58.50 0.23
C HIS A 9 9.92 -59.66 -0.75
N SER A 10 9.40 -59.54 -1.99
CA SER A 10 9.37 -60.66 -2.94
C SER A 10 10.21 -60.41 -4.19
N GLU A 11 10.83 -61.48 -4.74
CA GLU A 11 11.54 -61.40 -6.02
C GLU A 11 10.55 -61.14 -7.16
N GLY A 12 10.79 -60.06 -7.92
CA GLY A 12 9.97 -59.66 -9.07
C GLY A 12 8.93 -58.57 -8.79
N GLU A 13 8.84 -58.04 -7.57
CA GLU A 13 7.99 -56.86 -7.29
C GLU A 13 8.56 -55.60 -7.94
N SER A 14 7.69 -54.80 -8.57
CA SER A 14 8.04 -53.48 -9.11
C SER A 14 7.07 -52.44 -8.57
N LEU A 15 7.60 -51.26 -8.25
CA LEU A 15 6.83 -50.13 -7.74
C LEU A 15 7.02 -48.92 -8.64
N CYS A 16 5.93 -48.20 -8.87
CA CYS A 16 5.98 -46.88 -9.46
C CYS A 16 5.76 -45.85 -8.35
N LEU A 17 6.67 -44.90 -8.24
CA LEU A 17 6.57 -43.81 -7.27
C LEU A 17 6.06 -42.56 -7.99
N ASN A 18 5.14 -41.84 -7.36
CA ASN A 18 4.64 -40.56 -7.83
C ASN A 18 5.00 -39.49 -6.78
N PHE A 19 5.96 -38.63 -7.12
CA PHE A 19 6.37 -37.47 -6.35
C PHE A 19 5.79 -36.17 -6.94
N GLY A 20 4.71 -36.26 -7.73
CA GLY A 20 4.06 -35.15 -8.40
C GLY A 20 4.21 -35.15 -9.92
N GLN A 21 4.79 -36.20 -10.51
CA GLN A 21 4.84 -36.35 -11.97
C GLN A 21 3.46 -36.64 -12.58
N GLN A 22 2.54 -37.20 -11.79
CA GLN A 22 1.16 -37.46 -12.16
C GLN A 22 0.21 -36.90 -11.10
N PRO A 23 -1.06 -36.60 -11.44
CA PRO A 23 -2.05 -36.19 -10.44
C PRO A 23 -2.15 -37.20 -9.30
N PHE A 24 -2.14 -36.70 -8.06
CA PHE A 24 -2.30 -37.56 -6.89
C PHE A 24 -3.73 -38.08 -6.81
N LYS A 25 -3.88 -39.36 -6.41
CA LYS A 25 -5.20 -39.93 -6.11
C LYS A 25 -5.81 -39.32 -4.83
N PHE A 26 -4.96 -38.86 -3.92
CA PHE A 26 -5.37 -38.11 -2.73
C PHE A 26 -5.56 -36.63 -3.09
N ARG A 27 -6.62 -36.01 -2.55
CA ARG A 27 -6.93 -34.59 -2.76
C ARG A 27 -6.06 -33.70 -1.86
N LEU A 28 -4.75 -33.66 -2.16
CA LEU A 28 -3.78 -32.85 -1.42
C LEU A 28 -4.16 -31.37 -1.38
N ASP A 29 -4.68 -30.84 -2.49
CA ASP A 29 -5.07 -29.43 -2.60
C ASP A 29 -6.17 -29.05 -1.59
N ASP A 30 -7.13 -29.96 -1.36
CA ASP A 30 -8.21 -29.74 -0.39
C ASP A 30 -7.66 -29.72 1.04
N MET A 31 -6.76 -30.64 1.37
CA MET A 31 -6.09 -30.67 2.67
C MET A 31 -5.23 -29.41 2.91
N VAL A 32 -4.46 -28.99 1.91
CA VAL A 32 -3.65 -27.76 1.99
C VAL A 32 -4.56 -26.55 2.17
N ARG A 33 -5.69 -26.49 1.47
CA ARG A 33 -6.67 -25.41 1.63
C ARG A 33 -7.25 -25.40 3.04
N GLU A 34 -7.65 -26.54 3.57
CA GLU A 34 -8.20 -26.67 4.92
C GLU A 34 -7.19 -26.18 5.98
N GLU A 35 -5.93 -26.58 5.89
CA GLU A 35 -4.88 -26.13 6.81
C GLU A 35 -4.61 -24.62 6.69
N ARG A 36 -4.63 -24.07 5.46
CA ARG A 36 -4.54 -22.62 5.26
C ARG A 36 -5.72 -21.88 5.85
N ASP A 37 -6.93 -22.42 5.75
CA ASP A 37 -8.13 -21.82 6.30
C ASP A 37 -8.10 -21.83 7.83
N LYS A 38 -7.65 -22.94 8.45
CA LYS A 38 -7.43 -23.01 9.91
C LYS A 38 -6.44 -21.93 10.38
N LEU A 39 -5.33 -21.76 9.67
CA LEU A 39 -4.33 -20.76 9.99
C LEU A 39 -4.86 -19.33 9.81
N HIS A 40 -5.56 -19.04 8.72
CA HIS A 40 -6.21 -17.74 8.53
C HIS A 40 -7.25 -17.44 9.61
N GLN A 41 -8.06 -18.43 10.00
CA GLN A 41 -9.02 -18.27 11.09
C GLN A 41 -8.31 -17.97 12.42
N ALA A 42 -7.22 -18.67 12.72
CA ALA A 42 -6.42 -18.41 13.92
C ALA A 42 -5.85 -16.98 13.92
N ILE A 43 -5.31 -16.52 12.78
CA ILE A 43 -4.78 -15.15 12.64
C ILE A 43 -5.90 -14.11 12.77
N SER A 44 -7.06 -14.34 12.13
CA SER A 44 -8.19 -13.39 12.15
C SER A 44 -8.79 -13.17 13.54
N ARG A 45 -8.58 -14.11 14.46
CA ARG A 45 -9.04 -14.03 15.86
C ARG A 45 -8.09 -13.24 16.75
N ILE A 46 -6.88 -12.92 16.27
CA ILE A 46 -5.93 -12.12 17.03
C ILE A 46 -6.54 -10.71 17.17
N PRO A 47 -6.82 -10.24 18.40
CA PRO A 47 -7.42 -8.93 18.59
C PRO A 47 -6.44 -7.86 18.11
N MET A 48 -6.93 -6.96 17.27
CA MET A 48 -6.17 -5.81 16.80
C MET A 48 -6.64 -4.56 17.55
N ASP A 49 -5.69 -3.74 17.98
CA ASP A 49 -6.00 -2.49 18.66
C ASP A 49 -6.70 -1.52 17.71
N ALA A 50 -7.97 -1.23 17.99
CA ALA A 50 -8.77 -0.32 17.20
C ALA A 50 -8.15 1.09 17.16
N SER A 51 -7.48 1.51 18.24
CA SER A 51 -6.82 2.83 18.28
C SER A 51 -5.67 2.91 17.27
N LEU A 52 -4.87 1.85 17.17
CA LEU A 52 -3.78 1.74 16.19
C LEU A 52 -4.32 1.72 14.76
N VAL A 53 -5.36 0.94 14.47
CA VAL A 53 -5.97 0.89 13.13
C VAL A 53 -6.51 2.26 12.75
N ASN A 54 -7.22 2.93 13.66
CA ASN A 54 -7.78 4.25 13.41
C ASN A 54 -6.69 5.31 13.23
N ALA A 55 -5.58 5.23 13.97
CA ALA A 55 -4.44 6.13 13.79
C ALA A 55 -3.80 5.97 12.40
N VAL A 56 -3.60 4.72 11.94
CA VAL A 56 -3.06 4.45 10.59
C VAL A 56 -4.01 4.93 9.50
N VAL A 57 -5.32 4.71 9.65
CA VAL A 57 -6.32 5.21 8.70
C VAL A 57 -6.35 6.74 8.67
N ARG A 58 -6.23 7.39 9.82
CA ARG A 58 -6.16 8.86 9.91
C ARG A 58 -4.92 9.40 9.20
N ASP A 59 -3.73 8.87 9.48
CA ASP A 59 -2.48 9.28 8.83
C ASP A 59 -2.54 9.12 7.31
N TYR A 60 -3.14 8.02 6.83
CA TYR A 60 -3.41 7.83 5.41
C TYR A 60 -4.33 8.93 4.83
N LEU A 61 -5.46 9.20 5.48
CA LEU A 61 -6.42 10.21 5.02
C LEU A 61 -5.82 11.62 5.02
N GLU A 62 -4.98 11.95 6.01
CA GLU A 62 -4.24 13.21 6.10
C GLU A 62 -3.23 13.31 4.96
N HIS A 63 -2.46 12.25 4.70
CA HIS A 63 -1.44 12.24 3.65
C HIS A 63 -2.03 12.48 2.25
N TYR A 64 -3.18 11.88 1.96
CA TYR A 64 -3.85 12.01 0.65
C TYR A 64 -4.81 13.21 0.58
N ALA A 65 -4.84 14.06 1.61
CA ALA A 65 -5.69 15.25 1.69
C ALA A 65 -7.18 14.91 1.44
N CYS A 66 -7.62 13.72 1.85
CA CYS A 66 -9.00 13.29 1.76
C CYS A 66 -9.83 13.91 2.89
N HIS A 67 -9.85 15.25 2.98
CA HIS A 67 -10.41 16.01 4.09
C HIS A 67 -11.88 15.71 4.36
N LYS A 68 -12.67 15.41 3.31
CA LYS A 68 -14.08 15.01 3.47
C LYS A 68 -14.21 13.68 4.20
N ALA A 69 -13.34 12.72 3.89
CA ALA A 69 -13.32 11.42 4.55
C ALA A 69 -12.72 11.53 5.96
N LEU A 70 -11.68 12.34 6.15
CA LEU A 70 -11.11 12.65 7.46
C LEU A 70 -12.14 13.28 8.40
N ALA A 71 -12.91 14.27 7.93
CA ALA A 71 -13.93 14.96 8.71
C ALA A 71 -15.12 14.05 9.09
N ALA A 72 -15.39 13.03 8.29
CA ALA A 72 -16.40 12.02 8.56
C ALA A 72 -15.87 10.82 9.37
N PHE A 73 -14.54 10.74 9.59
CA PHE A 73 -13.92 9.62 10.31
C PHE A 73 -14.04 9.84 11.82
N PRO A 74 -14.56 8.87 12.58
CA PRO A 74 -14.79 9.04 14.00
C PRO A 74 -13.47 9.26 14.75
N SER A 75 -13.33 10.42 15.40
CA SER A 75 -12.27 10.67 16.37
C SER A 75 -12.64 9.95 17.67
N LEU A 76 -12.18 8.72 17.83
CA LEU A 76 -12.19 8.03 19.14
C LEU A 76 -11.12 8.65 20.05
N ASP A 77 -11.25 9.94 20.33
CA ASP A 77 -10.42 10.66 21.30
C ASP A 77 -11.14 10.62 22.65
N ASP A 78 -10.83 9.61 23.46
CA ASP A 78 -10.97 9.70 24.92
C ASP A 78 -9.73 9.19 25.66
N SER A 79 -8.57 9.17 24.99
CA SER A 79 -7.28 8.93 25.65
C SER A 79 -6.14 9.53 24.83
N SER A 80 -5.86 10.79 25.11
CA SER A 80 -4.52 11.28 25.47
C SER A 80 -3.33 10.52 24.90
N THR A 81 -3.23 10.41 23.59
CA THR A 81 -1.94 10.27 22.90
C THR A 81 -2.12 10.95 21.56
N ALA A 82 -1.97 12.28 21.57
CA ALA A 82 -1.74 12.99 20.32
C ALA A 82 -0.48 12.37 19.70
N PRO A 83 -0.58 11.69 18.54
CA PRO A 83 0.62 11.34 17.80
C PRO A 83 1.32 12.67 17.52
N SER A 84 2.61 12.72 17.85
CA SER A 84 3.44 13.90 17.63
C SER A 84 3.22 14.44 16.21
N PRO A 85 3.15 15.77 16.01
CA PRO A 85 3.02 16.31 14.67
C PRO A 85 4.22 15.82 13.85
N SER A 86 3.95 14.85 12.97
CA SER A 86 4.93 14.35 12.03
C SER A 86 5.45 15.55 11.23
N PRO A 87 6.76 15.64 10.93
CA PRO A 87 7.31 16.68 10.04
C PRO A 87 6.63 16.68 8.65
N ALA A 88 5.83 15.66 8.33
CA ALA A 88 4.96 15.62 7.17
C ALA A 88 3.82 16.66 7.22
N ALA A 89 3.35 17.09 8.39
CA ALA A 89 2.20 18.00 8.52
C ALA A 89 2.44 19.36 7.84
N SER A 90 3.64 19.93 7.96
CA SER A 90 4.01 21.17 7.26
C SER A 90 4.08 20.98 5.74
N SER A 91 4.62 19.84 5.29
CA SER A 91 4.67 19.50 3.85
C SER A 91 3.28 19.22 3.25
N ILE A 92 2.29 18.78 4.04
CA ILE A 92 0.93 18.52 3.55
C ILE A 92 0.25 19.83 3.15
N ALA A 93 0.36 20.86 3.99
CA ALA A 93 -0.22 22.17 3.71
C ALA A 93 0.37 22.77 2.42
N VAL A 94 1.70 22.73 2.28
CA VAL A 94 2.39 23.21 1.08
C VAL A 94 1.98 22.41 -0.17
N ARG A 95 1.94 21.06 -0.08
CA ARG A 95 1.48 20.20 -1.19
C ARG A 95 0.05 20.51 -1.62
N LYS A 96 -0.82 20.85 -0.67
CA LYS A 96 -2.21 21.21 -0.95
C LYS A 96 -2.29 22.53 -1.71
N GLU A 97 -1.58 23.54 -1.25
CA GLU A 97 -1.54 24.85 -1.89
C GLU A 97 -0.99 24.77 -3.32
N ILE A 98 0.09 24.00 -3.54
CA ILE A 98 0.61 23.73 -4.89
C ILE A 98 -0.46 23.08 -5.78
N ARG A 99 -1.25 22.12 -5.26
CA ARG A 99 -2.34 21.49 -6.04
C ARG A 99 -3.45 22.49 -6.37
N GLU A 100 -3.81 23.35 -5.43
CA GLU A 100 -4.84 24.38 -5.65
C GLU A 100 -4.37 25.37 -6.74
N LEU A 101 -3.14 25.86 -6.66
CA LEU A 101 -2.55 26.73 -7.70
C LEU A 101 -2.54 26.07 -9.09
N LEU A 102 -2.22 24.78 -9.18
CA LEU A 102 -2.27 24.03 -10.44
C LEU A 102 -3.69 23.86 -10.99
N VAL A 103 -4.69 23.66 -10.12
CA VAL A 103 -6.11 23.55 -10.51
C VAL A 103 -6.68 24.90 -10.94
N GLU A 104 -6.24 25.99 -10.31
CA GLU A 104 -6.62 27.37 -10.66
C GLU A 104 -5.94 27.90 -11.93
N GLY A 105 -4.99 27.16 -12.51
CA GLY A 105 -4.24 27.58 -13.70
C GLY A 105 -3.06 28.52 -13.40
N ARG A 106 -2.75 28.76 -12.12
CA ARG A 106 -1.61 29.60 -11.68
C ARG A 106 -0.31 28.78 -11.66
N VAL A 107 0.07 28.26 -12.83
CA VAL A 107 1.17 27.29 -12.97
C VAL A 107 2.53 27.90 -12.60
N GLU A 108 2.77 29.17 -12.91
CA GLU A 108 4.04 29.84 -12.61
C GLU A 108 4.29 29.95 -11.10
N GLU A 109 3.27 30.33 -10.33
CA GLU A 109 3.35 30.38 -8.87
C GLU A 109 3.50 28.98 -8.26
N ALA A 110 2.82 27.98 -8.82
CA ALA A 110 2.98 26.60 -8.41
C ALA A 110 4.43 26.11 -8.63
N CYS A 111 5.05 26.43 -9.77
CA CYS A 111 6.45 26.13 -10.06
C CYS A 111 7.40 26.78 -9.07
N HIS A 112 7.24 28.09 -8.83
CA HIS A 112 8.09 28.83 -7.89
C HIS A 112 8.03 28.21 -6.49
N ARG A 113 6.84 27.78 -6.07
CA ARG A 113 6.66 27.15 -4.76
C ARG A 113 7.21 25.73 -4.69
N ILE A 114 7.07 24.95 -5.76
CA ILE A 114 7.72 23.64 -5.88
C ILE A 114 9.24 23.78 -5.79
N ASP A 115 9.84 24.75 -6.47
CA ASP A 115 11.29 24.95 -6.44
C ASP A 115 11.79 25.47 -5.08
N ALA A 116 10.99 26.27 -4.38
CA ALA A 116 11.31 26.76 -3.03
C ALA A 116 11.22 25.67 -1.95
N ASP A 117 10.12 24.91 -1.94
CA ASP A 117 9.82 23.93 -0.88
C ASP A 117 10.31 22.51 -1.20
N PHE A 118 10.49 22.17 -2.49
CA PHE A 118 10.88 20.85 -2.98
C PHE A 118 11.86 20.91 -4.19
N PRO A 119 13.05 21.51 -4.05
CA PRO A 119 13.95 21.85 -5.16
C PRO A 119 14.42 20.67 -6.03
N SER A 120 14.41 19.44 -5.49
CA SER A 120 14.79 18.23 -6.23
C SER A 120 13.62 17.53 -6.92
N LEU A 121 12.38 17.96 -6.72
CA LEU A 121 11.20 17.23 -7.18
C LEU A 121 11.11 17.16 -8.70
N LEU A 122 11.22 18.30 -9.38
CA LEU A 122 11.11 18.38 -10.85
C LEU A 122 12.38 17.89 -11.55
N SER A 123 13.54 17.95 -10.89
CA SER A 123 14.80 17.43 -11.43
C SER A 123 14.89 15.91 -11.34
N CYS A 124 14.41 15.31 -10.24
CA CYS A 124 14.38 13.86 -10.05
C CYS A 124 13.15 13.17 -10.65
N ASN A 125 12.11 13.91 -11.05
CA ASN A 125 10.90 13.37 -11.66
C ASN A 125 10.60 13.99 -13.03
N PRO A 126 11.18 13.44 -14.12
CA PRO A 126 10.98 13.94 -15.48
C PRO A 126 9.52 13.95 -15.93
N ARG A 127 8.71 13.01 -15.42
CA ARG A 127 7.28 12.91 -15.75
C ARG A 127 6.48 14.05 -15.12
N ALA A 128 6.73 14.35 -13.85
CA ALA A 128 6.12 15.50 -13.19
C ALA A 128 6.52 16.81 -13.85
N ARG A 129 7.81 16.96 -14.20
CA ARG A 129 8.30 18.13 -14.94
C ARG A 129 7.64 18.29 -16.31
N ALA A 130 7.49 17.20 -17.07
CA ALA A 130 6.78 17.24 -18.34
C ALA A 130 5.32 17.67 -18.18
N TYR A 131 4.61 17.13 -17.18
CA TYR A 131 3.22 17.50 -16.90
C TYR A 131 3.06 18.99 -16.59
N VAL A 132 3.90 19.54 -15.71
CA VAL A 132 3.86 20.95 -15.33
C VAL A 132 4.14 21.86 -16.53
N ARG A 133 5.12 21.51 -17.39
CA ARG A 133 5.40 22.26 -18.63
C ARG A 133 4.26 22.19 -19.64
N CYS A 134 3.60 21.03 -19.77
CA CYS A 134 2.41 20.91 -20.60
C CYS A 134 1.27 21.80 -20.08
N GLN A 135 1.07 21.85 -18.76
CA GLN A 135 0.06 22.71 -18.16
C GLN A 135 0.36 24.20 -18.38
N GLU A 136 1.61 24.62 -18.18
CA GLU A 136 2.09 25.99 -18.47
C GLU A 136 1.77 26.38 -19.93
N PHE A 137 2.08 25.50 -20.89
CA PHE A 137 1.76 25.72 -22.29
C PHE A 137 0.25 25.81 -22.55
N ILE A 138 -0.56 24.95 -21.92
CA ILE A 138 -2.03 24.95 -22.08
C ILE A 138 -2.63 26.27 -21.57
N GLU A 139 -2.19 26.76 -20.41
CA GLU A 139 -2.70 28.03 -19.88
C GLU A 139 -2.25 29.22 -20.73
N HIS A 140 -1.01 29.23 -21.26
CA HIS A 140 -0.56 30.24 -22.23
C HIS A 140 -1.35 30.25 -23.55
N LEU A 141 -1.97 29.13 -23.94
CA LEU A 141 -2.86 29.07 -25.10
C LEU A 141 -4.31 29.49 -24.78
N ARG A 142 -4.65 29.58 -23.49
CA ARG A 142 -6.00 29.90 -23.00
C ARG A 142 -6.22 31.42 -22.85
N GLU A 143 -5.13 32.16 -22.64
CA GLU A 143 -5.05 33.63 -22.70
C GLU A 143 -5.01 34.15 -24.15
#